data_AF-A0A2E0YRW9-F1
#
_entry.id   AF-A0A2E0YRW9-F1
#
_cell.length_a   1.000
_cell.length_b   1.000
_cell.length_c   1.000
_cell.angle_alpha   90.00
_cell.angle_beta   90.00
_cell.angle_gamma   90.00
#
_symmetry.space_group_name_H-M   'P 1'
#
loop_
_entity.id
_entity.type
_entity.pdbx_description
1 polymer ?
#
loop_
_entity_poly.entity_id
_entity_poly.type
_entity_poly.pdbx_seq_one_letter_code
_entity_poly.pdbx_strand_id
1 'polypeptide(L)'
;MGRKTIHRKIDIIGMDYLAKCIHDFYFEGVTILGGNQYAQIEDLVSEFSVDLNLSASTVKRICEFEKILKPISYEKLDQAVHWCFGGKFDSFADFLKDGLGNFENIPLMSEEIASDILKKFVEKNKRDSTYQNKGDETNNNSLIEKFSQQYVNKLLSTVNEAVGGFTEEMKGNFLDEYKTPSEIKSRMKLRINSREFQRQENIESIIQKAKNFIQTKEVSENPVDPDWVIHFFDTAQDTSNEEMQYLWAKILAQEVDKPGSFSRRATNTIKLMGADEARYFSLLCNCLWEIYPGKTQSDRILFMNIDENGLYSDATWGFDGLLVRHLDDLGLVHESFVLMEEGKEYHVSYFGEDFALSPKNGEVELDLIRLSTIGAEIYEVVNPTRNLEYFQHTIEFLEGKKVL
;
A
#
# COMPACT_ATOMS: atom_id res chain seq x y z
N MET A 1 -19.15 6.99 -17.13
CA MET A 1 -17.84 6.57 -16.59
C MET A 1 -16.76 7.43 -17.25
N GLY A 2 -16.09 8.29 -16.49
CA GLY A 2 -14.96 9.08 -16.99
C GLY A 2 -13.84 8.15 -17.47
N ARG A 3 -13.39 8.33 -18.71
CA ARG A 3 -12.40 7.45 -19.35
C ARG A 3 -11.00 7.82 -18.85
N LYS A 4 -10.19 6.83 -18.46
CA LYS A 4 -8.94 7.04 -17.72
C LYS A 4 -7.74 7.52 -18.58
N THR A 5 -7.76 7.39 -19.90
CA THR A 5 -6.64 7.72 -20.81
C THR A 5 -7.10 8.16 -22.21
N ILE A 6 -6.20 8.77 -22.99
CA ILE A 6 -6.43 9.22 -24.38
C ILE A 6 -6.94 8.10 -25.30
N HIS A 7 -7.86 8.41 -26.21
CA HIS A 7 -8.50 7.41 -27.07
C HIS A 7 -9.13 7.99 -28.35
N ARG A 8 -9.09 9.31 -28.57
CA ARG A 8 -9.66 9.99 -29.73
C ARG A 8 -8.55 10.60 -30.58
N LYS A 9 -8.80 10.75 -31.88
CA LYS A 9 -7.87 11.40 -32.82
C LYS A 9 -7.51 12.82 -32.36
N ILE A 10 -8.50 13.55 -31.88
CA ILE A 10 -8.32 14.91 -31.36
C ILE A 10 -7.40 14.94 -30.12
N ASP A 11 -7.34 13.87 -29.32
CA ASP A 11 -6.43 13.80 -28.18
C ASP A 11 -4.97 13.67 -28.66
N ILE A 12 -4.72 12.91 -29.75
CA ILE A 12 -3.39 12.78 -30.36
C ILE A 12 -2.93 14.12 -30.94
N ILE A 13 -3.83 14.81 -31.66
CA ILE A 13 -3.57 16.14 -32.20
C ILE A 13 -3.26 17.12 -31.07
N GLY A 14 -4.04 17.09 -29.98
CA GLY A 14 -3.78 17.92 -28.80
C GLY A 14 -2.48 17.62 -28.09
N MET A 15 -2.08 16.34 -28.00
CA MET A 15 -0.81 15.97 -27.39
C MET A 15 0.39 16.41 -28.22
N ASP A 16 0.32 16.24 -29.54
CA ASP A 16 1.34 16.76 -30.45
C ASP A 16 1.45 18.28 -30.34
N TYR A 17 0.30 18.97 -30.32
CA TYR A 17 0.27 20.42 -30.20
C TYR A 17 0.82 20.89 -28.83
N LEU A 18 0.45 20.21 -27.74
CA LEU A 18 0.98 20.49 -26.41
C LEU A 18 2.50 20.26 -26.36
N ALA A 19 3.01 19.18 -26.96
CA ALA A 19 4.44 18.90 -27.03
C ALA A 19 5.21 20.00 -27.77
N LYS A 20 4.66 20.50 -28.89
CA LYS A 20 5.21 21.63 -29.64
C LYS A 20 5.17 22.94 -28.84
N CYS A 21 4.09 23.21 -28.12
CA CYS A 21 4.01 24.38 -27.23
C CYS A 21 5.06 24.34 -26.12
N ILE A 22 5.24 23.17 -25.48
CA ILE A 22 6.30 22.98 -24.47
C ILE A 22 7.68 23.21 -25.09
N HIS A 23 7.89 22.70 -26.31
CA HIS A 23 9.12 22.91 -27.03
C HIS A 23 9.37 24.40 -27.31
N ASP A 24 8.38 25.12 -27.83
CA ASP A 24 8.52 26.54 -28.20
C ASP A 24 8.64 27.46 -26.98
N PHE A 25 7.91 27.19 -25.89
CA PHE A 25 7.93 28.06 -24.70
C PHE A 25 9.16 27.88 -23.82
N TYR A 26 9.67 26.65 -23.71
CA TYR A 26 10.75 26.33 -22.76
C TYR A 26 12.07 25.95 -23.42
N PHE A 27 12.06 25.60 -24.70
CA PHE A 27 13.23 25.10 -25.44
C PHE A 27 13.36 25.73 -26.84
N GLU A 28 13.05 27.02 -26.95
CA GLU A 28 13.10 27.76 -28.22
C GLU A 28 14.45 27.56 -28.96
N GLY A 29 14.38 27.27 -30.27
CA GLY A 29 15.56 27.06 -31.10
C GLY A 29 16.22 25.66 -31.01
N VAL A 30 15.73 24.79 -30.13
CA VAL A 30 16.07 23.36 -30.15
C VAL A 30 15.24 22.67 -31.26
N THR A 31 15.74 21.59 -31.87
CA THR A 31 14.96 20.83 -32.88
C THR A 31 14.59 19.44 -32.39
N ILE A 32 15.38 18.87 -31.48
CA ILE A 32 15.15 17.57 -30.86
C ILE A 32 15.58 17.70 -29.40
N LEU A 33 14.67 17.42 -28.46
CA LEU A 33 15.03 17.34 -27.04
C LEU A 33 15.97 16.15 -26.79
N GLY A 34 17.12 16.43 -26.17
CA GLY A 34 18.14 15.45 -25.78
C GLY A 34 18.28 15.35 -24.26
N GLY A 35 19.28 14.60 -23.82
CA GLY A 35 19.51 14.33 -22.38
C GLY A 35 19.62 15.58 -21.51
N ASN A 36 20.27 16.63 -22.02
CA ASN A 36 20.44 17.90 -21.29
C ASN A 36 19.10 18.65 -21.15
N GLN A 37 18.28 18.71 -22.20
CA GLN A 37 16.95 19.34 -22.12
C GLN A 37 16.02 18.54 -21.20
N TYR A 38 16.11 17.21 -21.22
CA TYR A 38 15.32 16.38 -20.30
C TYR A 38 15.76 16.51 -18.84
N ALA A 39 17.04 16.81 -18.57
CA ALA A 39 17.47 17.17 -17.22
C ALA A 39 16.86 18.51 -16.79
N GLN A 40 16.86 19.52 -17.68
CA GLN A 40 16.27 20.84 -17.42
C GLN A 40 14.76 20.80 -17.15
N ILE A 41 14.03 19.81 -17.67
CA ILE A 41 12.59 19.64 -17.36
C ILE A 41 12.36 19.41 -15.86
N GLU A 42 13.29 18.75 -15.14
CA GLU A 42 13.13 18.53 -13.69
C GLU A 42 13.17 19.85 -12.92
N ASP A 43 14.11 20.72 -13.27
CA ASP A 43 14.24 22.06 -12.69
C ASP A 43 13.01 22.92 -13.03
N LEU A 44 12.58 22.96 -14.29
CA LEU A 44 11.43 23.75 -14.76
C LEU A 44 10.09 23.31 -14.16
N VAL A 45 9.91 22.01 -13.92
CA VAL A 45 8.72 21.52 -13.21
C VAL A 45 8.81 21.98 -11.76
N SER A 46 9.95 21.77 -11.08
CA SER A 46 10.11 22.12 -9.66
C SER A 46 9.93 23.62 -9.35
N GLU A 47 10.33 24.50 -10.27
CA GLU A 47 10.25 25.96 -10.10
C GLU A 47 8.81 26.48 -10.16
N PHE A 48 7.91 25.77 -10.87
CA PHE A 48 6.53 26.20 -11.12
C PHE A 48 5.46 25.26 -10.53
N SER A 49 5.83 24.12 -9.92
CA SER A 49 4.89 23.04 -9.53
C SER A 49 4.70 22.83 -8.02
N VAL A 50 4.83 23.85 -7.17
CA VAL A 50 4.61 23.66 -5.72
C VAL A 50 3.18 23.16 -5.41
N ASP A 51 2.19 23.52 -6.25
CA ASP A 51 0.78 23.14 -6.08
C ASP A 51 0.24 22.18 -7.17
N LEU A 52 1.06 21.80 -8.15
CA LEU A 52 0.68 20.91 -9.24
C LEU A 52 1.40 19.57 -9.07
N ASN A 53 0.66 18.47 -8.91
CA ASN A 53 1.21 17.11 -8.79
C ASN A 53 1.77 16.57 -10.14
N LEU A 54 2.40 17.44 -10.92
CA LEU A 54 3.02 17.17 -12.21
C LEU A 54 4.45 16.65 -12.00
N SER A 55 4.84 15.61 -12.74
CA SER A 55 6.21 15.09 -12.69
C SER A 55 6.95 15.34 -13.99
N ALA A 56 8.26 15.53 -13.92
CA ALA A 56 9.12 15.63 -15.11
C ALA A 56 8.98 14.41 -16.03
N SER A 57 8.77 13.20 -15.47
CA SER A 57 8.47 12.00 -16.24
C SER A 57 7.20 12.14 -17.10
N THR A 58 6.18 12.83 -16.60
CA THR A 58 4.94 13.09 -17.36
C THR A 58 5.19 14.00 -18.54
N VAL A 59 5.91 15.11 -18.34
CA VAL A 59 6.27 16.06 -19.40
C VAL A 59 7.14 15.39 -20.47
N LYS A 60 8.17 14.63 -20.05
CA LYS A 60 9.01 13.82 -20.94
C LYS A 60 8.17 12.89 -21.83
N ARG A 61 7.17 12.22 -21.26
CA ARG A 61 6.29 11.31 -22.00
C ARG A 61 5.36 11.99 -23.00
N ILE A 62 4.98 13.25 -22.75
CA ILE A 62 4.20 14.05 -23.71
C ILE A 62 5.10 14.43 -24.89
N CYS A 63 6.30 14.97 -24.61
CA CYS A 63 7.25 15.36 -25.66
C CYS A 63 7.77 14.19 -26.50
N GLU A 64 7.85 12.99 -25.92
CA GLU A 64 8.30 11.78 -26.62
C GLU A 64 7.17 10.90 -27.14
N PHE A 65 5.92 11.36 -27.08
CA PHE A 65 4.77 10.51 -27.33
C PHE A 65 4.82 9.78 -28.69
N GLU A 66 5.29 10.46 -29.75
CA GLU A 66 5.44 9.87 -31.08
C GLU A 66 6.51 8.78 -31.15
N LYS A 67 7.58 8.92 -30.35
CA LYS A 67 8.69 7.95 -30.25
C LYS A 67 8.31 6.78 -29.35
N ILE A 68 7.66 7.08 -28.23
CA ILE A 68 7.34 6.14 -27.14
C ILE A 68 5.85 6.26 -26.77
N LEU A 69 5.02 5.56 -27.54
CA LEU A 69 3.57 5.44 -27.36
C LEU A 69 3.18 4.75 -26.03
N LYS A 70 3.22 5.47 -24.89
CA LYS A 70 2.82 5.00 -23.55
C LYS A 70 1.52 5.69 -23.05
N PRO A 71 0.64 5.03 -22.27
CA PRO A 71 -0.66 5.59 -21.85
C PRO A 71 -0.58 6.74 -20.83
N ILE A 72 -1.04 7.93 -21.19
CA ILE A 72 -1.13 9.09 -20.28
C ILE A 72 -2.61 9.32 -19.90
N SER A 73 -2.87 9.55 -18.61
CA SER A 73 -4.22 9.83 -18.12
C SER A 73 -4.62 11.27 -18.39
N TYR A 74 -5.93 11.53 -18.47
CA TYR A 74 -6.44 12.90 -18.62
C TYR A 74 -6.01 13.80 -17.46
N GLU A 75 -6.03 13.30 -16.22
CA GLU A 75 -5.54 14.04 -15.04
C GLU A 75 -4.09 14.54 -15.21
N LYS A 76 -3.21 13.70 -15.77
CA LYS A 76 -1.82 14.08 -16.05
C LYS A 76 -1.70 15.08 -17.20
N LEU A 77 -2.61 15.02 -18.17
CA LEU A 77 -2.68 16.01 -19.26
C LEU A 77 -3.24 17.35 -18.77
N ASP A 78 -4.23 17.34 -17.87
CA ASP A 78 -4.79 18.53 -17.25
C ASP A 78 -3.70 19.29 -16.49
N GLN A 79 -2.91 18.57 -15.68
CA GLN A 79 -1.75 19.12 -14.96
C GLN A 79 -0.70 19.70 -15.93
N ALA A 80 -0.38 19.00 -17.01
CA ALA A 80 0.61 19.46 -17.99
C ALA A 80 0.14 20.69 -18.78
N VAL A 81 -1.14 20.75 -19.14
CA VAL A 81 -1.76 21.91 -19.80
C VAL A 81 -1.77 23.11 -18.85
N HIS A 82 -2.18 22.91 -17.61
CA HIS A 82 -2.21 23.97 -16.61
C HIS A 82 -0.81 24.56 -16.41
N TRP A 83 0.21 23.71 -16.29
CA TRP A 83 1.61 24.16 -16.19
C TRP A 83 2.09 24.91 -17.45
N CYS A 84 1.94 24.30 -18.63
CA CYS A 84 2.46 24.86 -19.90
C CYS A 84 1.88 26.24 -20.25
N PHE A 85 0.62 26.49 -19.88
CA PHE A 85 -0.07 27.75 -20.19
C PHE A 85 -0.33 28.62 -18.97
N GLY A 86 0.32 28.37 -17.83
CA GLY A 86 0.19 29.18 -16.61
C GLY A 86 -1.25 29.30 -16.11
N GLY A 87 -2.03 28.22 -16.20
CA GLY A 87 -3.41 28.14 -15.74
C GLY A 87 -4.46 28.71 -16.70
N LYS A 88 -4.11 29.09 -17.93
CA LYS A 88 -5.07 29.59 -18.94
C LYS A 88 -6.17 28.58 -19.29
N PHE A 89 -5.90 27.29 -19.15
CA PHE A 89 -6.86 26.21 -19.40
C PHE A 89 -6.97 25.34 -18.15
N ASP A 90 -8.20 25.10 -17.69
CA ASP A 90 -8.49 24.31 -16.49
C ASP A 90 -8.34 22.80 -16.73
N SER A 91 -8.48 22.35 -17.98
CA SER A 91 -8.33 20.96 -18.37
C SER A 91 -7.79 20.80 -19.79
N PHE A 92 -7.29 19.60 -20.09
CA PHE A 92 -6.93 19.19 -21.44
C PHE A 92 -8.15 19.24 -22.38
N ALA A 93 -9.35 19.00 -21.88
CA ALA A 93 -10.57 19.11 -22.69
C ALA A 93 -10.85 20.56 -23.12
N ASP A 94 -10.64 21.53 -22.23
CA ASP A 94 -10.79 22.97 -22.54
C ASP A 94 -9.71 23.41 -23.52
N PHE A 95 -8.47 22.94 -23.34
CA PHE A 95 -7.39 23.15 -24.28
C PHE A 95 -7.69 22.57 -25.69
N LEU A 96 -8.26 21.37 -25.80
CA LEU A 96 -8.67 20.82 -27.09
C LEU A 96 -9.74 21.66 -27.79
N LYS A 97 -10.62 22.29 -27.01
CA LYS A 97 -11.75 23.07 -27.53
C LYS A 97 -11.32 24.48 -27.95
N ASP A 98 -10.53 25.14 -27.11
CA ASP A 98 -10.25 26.57 -27.20
C ASP A 98 -8.75 26.86 -27.44
N GLY A 99 -7.86 25.87 -27.39
CA GLY A 99 -6.41 26.04 -27.51
C GLY A 99 -5.84 25.74 -28.90
N LEU A 100 -6.36 24.74 -29.60
CA LEU A 100 -5.77 24.19 -30.85
C LEU A 100 -5.69 25.19 -32.03
N GLY A 101 -6.45 26.28 -32.00
CA GLY A 101 -6.47 27.30 -33.05
C GLY A 101 -5.90 28.66 -32.66
N ASN A 102 -5.44 28.82 -31.41
CA ASN A 102 -5.16 30.14 -30.83
C ASN A 102 -3.67 30.52 -30.78
N PHE A 103 -2.75 29.60 -31.09
CA PHE A 103 -1.31 29.93 -31.23
C PHE A 103 -0.94 29.85 -32.72
N GLU A 104 -0.95 31.01 -33.38
CA GLU A 104 -1.02 31.21 -34.84
C GLU A 104 0.11 30.58 -35.68
N ASN A 105 1.19 30.07 -35.05
CA ASN A 105 2.41 29.64 -35.75
C ASN A 105 2.78 28.15 -35.58
N ILE A 106 2.00 27.37 -34.83
CA ILE A 106 2.31 25.95 -34.60
C ILE A 106 1.43 25.08 -35.51
N PRO A 107 2.01 24.37 -36.50
CA PRO A 107 1.22 23.54 -37.41
C PRO A 107 0.65 22.33 -36.69
N LEU A 108 -0.67 22.15 -36.81
CA LEU A 108 -1.38 20.97 -36.34
C LEU A 108 -1.01 19.74 -37.18
N MET A 109 -0.87 18.61 -36.50
CA MET A 109 -0.80 17.30 -37.15
C MET A 109 -2.04 17.05 -38.02
N SER A 110 -1.84 16.50 -39.22
CA SER A 110 -2.95 16.14 -40.10
C SER A 110 -3.80 15.02 -39.49
N GLU A 111 -5.10 15.01 -39.79
CA GLU A 111 -6.01 13.97 -39.28
C GLU A 111 -5.61 12.55 -39.72
N GLU A 112 -4.96 12.41 -40.88
CA GLU A 112 -4.48 11.14 -41.41
C GLU A 112 -3.31 10.60 -40.56
N ILE A 113 -2.32 11.44 -40.25
CA ILE A 113 -1.18 11.09 -39.38
C ILE A 113 -1.66 10.80 -37.95
N ALA A 114 -2.57 11.63 -37.42
CA ALA A 114 -3.15 11.41 -36.10
C ALA A 114 -3.95 10.10 -36.04
N SER A 115 -4.63 9.72 -37.13
CA SER A 115 -5.31 8.43 -37.23
C SER A 115 -4.34 7.25 -37.21
N ASP A 116 -3.23 7.35 -37.94
CA ASP A 116 -2.18 6.34 -37.97
C ASP A 116 -1.47 6.18 -36.62
N ILE A 117 -1.18 7.30 -35.93
CA ILE A 117 -0.59 7.29 -34.60
C ILE A 117 -1.58 6.73 -33.58
N LEU A 118 -2.86 7.12 -33.63
CA LEU A 118 -3.89 6.53 -32.76
C LEU A 118 -4.01 5.02 -33.00
N LYS A 119 -3.95 4.58 -34.25
CA LYS A 119 -3.98 3.16 -34.60
C LYS A 119 -2.78 2.42 -34.03
N LYS A 120 -1.56 2.92 -34.23
CA LYS A 120 -0.32 2.38 -33.63
C LYS A 120 -0.36 2.40 -32.10
N PHE A 121 -0.92 3.46 -31.52
CA PHE A 121 -1.06 3.64 -30.07
C PHE A 121 -2.03 2.61 -29.48
N VAL A 122 -3.19 2.42 -30.11
CA VAL A 122 -4.17 1.40 -29.76
C VAL A 122 -3.57 0.01 -29.95
N GLU A 123 -2.88 -0.25 -31.06
CA GLU A 123 -2.21 -1.54 -31.34
C GLU A 123 -1.11 -1.89 -30.33
N LYS A 124 -0.25 -0.93 -29.97
CA LYS A 124 0.84 -1.12 -28.99
C LYS A 124 0.32 -1.20 -27.55
N ASN A 125 -0.78 -0.53 -27.25
CA ASN A 125 -1.44 -0.55 -25.95
C ASN A 125 -2.66 -1.49 -25.91
N LYS A 126 -2.74 -2.49 -26.80
CA LYS A 126 -3.70 -3.61 -26.70
C LYS A 126 -3.40 -4.44 -25.43
N ARG A 127 -3.83 -3.93 -24.28
CA ARG A 127 -4.46 -4.69 -23.21
C ARG A 127 -5.96 -4.39 -23.30
N ASP A 128 -6.74 -5.45 -23.47
CA ASP A 128 -8.19 -5.55 -23.22
C ASP A 128 -9.04 -4.28 -23.41
N SER A 129 -9.61 -4.12 -24.61
CA SER A 129 -11.05 -3.95 -24.76
C SER A 129 -11.43 -3.92 -26.24
N THR A 130 -12.21 -4.92 -26.64
CA THR A 130 -13.13 -4.86 -27.77
C THR A 130 -14.11 -3.70 -27.62
N TYR A 131 -14.14 -2.82 -28.62
CA TYR A 131 -15.36 -2.56 -29.39
C TYR A 131 -14.90 -2.17 -30.79
N GLN A 132 -14.98 -3.12 -31.73
CA GLN A 132 -14.89 -2.81 -33.15
C GLN A 132 -16.22 -2.24 -33.67
N ASN A 133 -16.11 -1.37 -34.65
CA ASN A 133 -16.70 -1.61 -35.97
C ASN A 133 -15.57 -1.26 -36.96
N LYS A 134 -15.18 -2.03 -37.98
CA LYS A 134 -15.66 -3.26 -38.60
C LYS A 134 -14.54 -3.74 -39.55
N GLY A 135 -14.43 -5.05 -39.80
CA GLY A 135 -13.77 -5.58 -41.02
C GLY A 135 -12.60 -6.54 -40.80
N ASP A 136 -12.89 -7.74 -40.25
CA ASP A 136 -12.31 -9.05 -40.62
C ASP A 136 -12.81 -10.09 -39.60
N GLU A 137 -14.06 -10.52 -39.78
CA GLU A 137 -14.94 -10.99 -38.68
C GLU A 137 -14.85 -12.47 -38.27
N THR A 138 -14.08 -13.35 -38.93
CA THR A 138 -14.28 -14.79 -38.68
C THR A 138 -13.24 -15.50 -37.81
N ASN A 139 -11.99 -15.03 -37.68
CA ASN A 139 -10.95 -15.79 -36.95
C ASN A 139 -10.41 -15.08 -35.69
N ASN A 140 -10.21 -13.76 -35.73
CA ASN A 140 -9.76 -12.98 -34.56
C ASN A 140 -10.85 -12.77 -33.50
N ASN A 141 -12.13 -12.72 -33.91
CA ASN A 141 -13.25 -12.65 -32.96
C ASN A 141 -13.27 -13.88 -32.05
N SER A 142 -13.03 -15.09 -32.57
CA SER A 142 -13.05 -16.31 -31.75
C SER A 142 -11.97 -16.34 -30.66
N LEU A 143 -10.79 -15.78 -30.93
CA LEU A 143 -9.66 -15.75 -29.97
C LEU A 143 -9.84 -14.67 -28.91
N ILE A 144 -10.33 -13.49 -29.29
CA ILE A 144 -10.60 -12.40 -28.36
C ILE A 144 -11.83 -12.71 -27.49
N GLU A 145 -12.87 -13.33 -28.07
CA GLU A 145 -13.97 -13.91 -27.31
C GLU A 145 -13.45 -14.97 -26.35
N LYS A 146 -12.52 -15.83 -26.78
CA LYS A 146 -11.92 -16.85 -25.91
C LYS A 146 -11.13 -16.26 -24.74
N PHE A 147 -10.35 -15.19 -24.92
CA PHE A 147 -9.62 -14.53 -23.82
C PHE A 147 -10.54 -13.72 -22.90
N SER A 148 -11.53 -13.01 -23.46
CA SER A 148 -12.55 -12.30 -22.68
C SER A 148 -13.40 -13.28 -21.87
N GLN A 149 -13.76 -14.40 -22.48
CA GLN A 149 -14.44 -15.51 -21.81
C GLN A 149 -13.52 -16.16 -20.77
N GLN A 150 -12.21 -16.25 -21.00
CA GLN A 150 -11.27 -16.73 -19.99
C GLN A 150 -11.18 -15.78 -18.78
N TYR A 151 -11.16 -14.47 -18.99
CA TYR A 151 -11.19 -13.48 -17.92
C TYR A 151 -12.53 -13.51 -17.16
N VAL A 152 -13.66 -13.52 -17.88
CA VAL A 152 -15.00 -13.64 -17.29
C VAL A 152 -15.12 -14.96 -16.51
N ASN A 153 -14.64 -16.07 -17.07
CA ASN A 153 -14.62 -17.35 -16.40
C ASN A 153 -13.72 -17.31 -15.16
N LYS A 154 -12.56 -16.64 -15.21
CA LYS A 154 -11.69 -16.45 -14.03
C LYS A 154 -12.34 -15.57 -12.98
N LEU A 155 -12.98 -14.47 -13.38
CA LEU A 155 -13.73 -13.60 -12.47
C LEU A 155 -14.87 -14.36 -11.80
N LEU A 156 -15.68 -15.08 -12.59
CA LEU A 156 -16.79 -15.88 -12.09
C LEU A 156 -16.29 -17.03 -11.22
N SER A 157 -15.19 -17.71 -11.59
CA SER A 157 -14.63 -18.78 -10.77
C SER A 157 -14.08 -18.23 -9.46
N THR A 158 -13.28 -17.15 -9.48
CA THR A 158 -12.72 -16.52 -8.28
C THR A 158 -13.81 -16.00 -7.36
N VAL A 159 -14.85 -15.35 -7.90
CA VAL A 159 -15.97 -14.86 -7.09
C VAL A 159 -16.83 -16.02 -6.59
N ASN A 160 -17.00 -17.10 -7.35
CA ASN A 160 -17.73 -18.28 -6.89
C ASN A 160 -16.99 -19.07 -5.83
N GLU A 161 -15.67 -19.19 -5.94
CA GLU A 161 -14.82 -19.76 -4.90
C GLU A 161 -14.94 -18.96 -3.60
N ALA A 162 -14.95 -17.62 -3.68
CA ALA A 162 -15.00 -16.77 -2.49
C ALA A 162 -16.41 -16.59 -1.87
N VAL A 163 -17.46 -16.57 -2.70
CA VAL A 163 -18.81 -16.19 -2.29
C VAL A 163 -19.78 -17.36 -2.32
N GLY A 164 -19.50 -18.42 -3.09
CA GLY A 164 -20.41 -19.53 -3.33
C GLY A 164 -21.69 -19.13 -4.08
N GLY A 165 -22.46 -20.14 -4.51
CA GLY A 165 -23.82 -19.94 -5.04
C GLY A 165 -23.93 -19.60 -6.53
N PHE A 166 -22.85 -19.68 -7.30
CA PHE A 166 -22.89 -19.73 -8.77
C PHE A 166 -22.70 -21.19 -9.21
N THR A 167 -23.75 -21.83 -9.71
CA THR A 167 -23.67 -23.22 -10.20
C THR A 167 -22.87 -23.29 -11.52
N GLU A 168 -22.32 -24.47 -11.85
CA GLU A 168 -21.65 -24.74 -13.14
C GLU A 168 -22.53 -24.37 -14.35
N GLU A 169 -23.86 -24.49 -14.24
CA GLU A 169 -24.85 -24.08 -15.24
C GLU A 169 -24.83 -22.56 -15.54
N MET A 170 -24.24 -21.74 -14.66
CA MET A 170 -24.22 -20.27 -14.80
C MET A 170 -22.97 -19.71 -15.51
N LYS A 171 -22.05 -20.56 -15.99
CA LYS A 171 -20.88 -20.16 -16.79
C LYS A 171 -21.24 -19.60 -18.18
N GLY A 172 -22.48 -19.81 -18.65
CA GLY A 172 -22.91 -19.45 -20.01
C GLY A 172 -23.50 -18.04 -20.20
N ASN A 173 -24.29 -17.51 -19.25
CA ASN A 173 -25.08 -16.29 -19.47
C ASN A 173 -25.24 -15.45 -18.19
N PHE A 174 -24.14 -14.86 -17.69
CA PHE A 174 -24.24 -13.95 -16.55
C PHE A 174 -24.79 -12.56 -16.94
N LEU A 175 -24.76 -12.21 -18.23
CA LEU A 175 -24.92 -10.83 -18.70
C LEU A 175 -26.29 -10.49 -19.33
N ASP A 176 -27.15 -11.45 -19.70
CA ASP A 176 -28.32 -11.12 -20.54
C ASP A 176 -29.72 -11.63 -20.09
N GLU A 177 -29.91 -12.10 -18.86
CA GLU A 177 -31.26 -12.49 -18.40
C GLU A 177 -31.70 -11.79 -17.10
N TYR A 178 -32.89 -11.20 -17.15
CA TYR A 178 -33.64 -10.75 -15.97
C TYR A 178 -33.90 -11.96 -15.05
N LYS A 179 -33.04 -12.16 -14.05
CA LYS A 179 -33.18 -13.24 -13.07
C LYS A 179 -34.42 -13.01 -12.22
N THR A 180 -35.23 -14.06 -12.03
CA THR A 180 -36.46 -13.97 -11.26
C THR A 180 -36.16 -13.73 -9.77
N PRO A 181 -37.06 -13.08 -9.01
CA PRO A 181 -36.90 -12.94 -7.55
C PRO A 181 -36.69 -14.29 -6.82
N SER A 182 -37.25 -15.38 -7.35
CA SER A 182 -37.08 -16.74 -6.80
C SER A 182 -35.64 -17.24 -6.93
N GLU A 183 -35.01 -17.06 -8.09
CA GLU A 183 -33.61 -17.46 -8.34
C GLU A 183 -32.61 -16.65 -7.52
N ILE A 184 -32.87 -15.35 -7.35
CA ILE A 184 -32.08 -14.49 -6.45
C ILE A 184 -32.19 -15.01 -5.01
N LYS A 185 -33.41 -15.35 -4.55
CA LYS A 185 -33.65 -15.84 -3.20
C LYS A 185 -32.97 -17.19 -2.94
N SER A 186 -33.02 -18.12 -3.90
CA SER A 186 -32.33 -19.41 -3.80
C SER A 186 -30.81 -19.24 -3.74
N ARG A 187 -30.22 -18.37 -4.58
CA ARG A 187 -28.78 -18.09 -4.55
C ARG A 187 -28.34 -17.43 -3.25
N MET A 188 -29.12 -16.48 -2.74
CA MET A 188 -28.88 -15.86 -1.46
C MET A 188 -28.83 -16.90 -0.33
N LYS A 189 -29.78 -17.85 -0.29
CA LYS A 189 -29.79 -18.93 0.70
C LYS A 189 -28.54 -19.80 0.61
N LEU A 190 -28.16 -20.23 -0.59
CA LEU A 190 -26.97 -21.06 -0.80
C LEU A 190 -25.70 -20.33 -0.33
N ARG A 191 -25.53 -19.07 -0.71
CA ARG A 191 -24.41 -18.23 -0.28
C ARG A 191 -24.34 -18.08 1.23
N ILE A 192 -25.47 -17.73 1.87
CA ILE A 192 -25.53 -17.56 3.33
C ILE A 192 -25.16 -18.87 4.01
N ASN A 193 -25.81 -19.99 3.64
CA ASN A 193 -25.53 -21.28 4.25
C ASN A 193 -24.08 -21.71 4.08
N SER A 194 -23.50 -21.55 2.88
CA SER A 194 -22.11 -21.89 2.61
C SER A 194 -21.14 -21.04 3.43
N ARG A 195 -21.41 -19.73 3.54
CA ARG A 195 -20.58 -18.81 4.33
C ARG A 195 -20.64 -19.15 5.81
N GLU A 196 -21.84 -19.36 6.35
CA GLU A 196 -22.01 -19.67 7.78
C GLU A 196 -21.43 -21.05 8.12
N PHE A 197 -21.50 -22.02 7.21
CA PHE A 197 -20.83 -23.31 7.39
C PHE A 197 -19.29 -23.14 7.45
N GLN A 198 -18.69 -22.43 6.49
CA GLN A 198 -17.25 -22.17 6.49
C GLN A 198 -16.78 -21.40 7.73
N ARG A 199 -17.57 -20.41 8.16
CA ARG A 199 -17.32 -19.65 9.40
C ARG A 199 -17.33 -20.55 10.62
N GLN A 200 -18.31 -21.45 10.71
CA GLN A 200 -18.38 -22.42 11.79
C GLN A 200 -17.16 -23.35 11.79
N GLU A 201 -16.73 -23.86 10.63
CA GLU A 201 -15.50 -24.66 10.51
C GLU A 201 -14.26 -23.87 10.94
N ASN A 202 -14.15 -22.60 10.56
CA ASN A 202 -13.04 -21.74 10.97
C ASN A 202 -13.03 -21.51 12.49
N ILE A 203 -14.19 -21.23 13.10
CA ILE A 203 -14.36 -21.07 14.55
C ILE A 203 -13.89 -22.35 15.28
N GLU A 204 -14.39 -23.51 14.86
CA GLU A 204 -14.03 -24.79 15.46
C GLU A 204 -12.53 -25.09 15.29
N SER A 205 -11.98 -24.82 14.11
CA SER A 205 -10.55 -24.98 13.82
C SER A 205 -9.68 -24.11 14.74
N ILE A 206 -10.02 -22.83 14.92
CA ILE A 206 -9.31 -21.92 15.83
C ILE A 206 -9.38 -22.43 17.27
N ILE A 207 -10.56 -22.86 17.73
CA ILE A 207 -10.74 -23.43 19.08
C ILE A 207 -9.87 -24.68 19.26
N GLN A 208 -9.83 -25.57 18.27
CA GLN A 208 -9.02 -26.78 18.35
C GLN A 208 -7.52 -26.45 18.38
N LYS A 209 -7.06 -25.51 17.55
CA LYS A 209 -5.67 -25.04 17.55
C LYS A 209 -5.30 -24.35 18.87
N ALA A 210 -6.20 -23.59 19.47
CA ALA A 210 -5.96 -22.87 20.73
C ALA A 210 -5.62 -23.82 21.88
N LYS A 211 -6.15 -25.05 21.85
CA LYS A 211 -5.83 -26.08 22.85
C LYS A 211 -4.34 -26.44 22.90
N ASN A 212 -3.63 -26.28 21.79
CA ASN A 212 -2.18 -26.56 21.73
C ASN A 212 -1.35 -25.52 22.51
N PHE A 213 -1.93 -24.35 22.82
CA PHE A 213 -1.28 -23.28 23.55
C PHE A 213 -1.69 -23.23 25.03
N ILE A 214 -2.60 -24.11 25.46
CA ILE A 214 -2.96 -24.23 26.88
C ILE A 214 -1.73 -24.77 27.63
N GLN A 215 -1.12 -23.90 28.43
CA GLN A 215 -0.02 -24.31 29.31
C GLN A 215 -0.56 -25.22 30.43
N THR A 216 0.30 -26.07 31.00
CA THR A 216 -0.02 -26.93 32.15
C THR A 216 -0.22 -26.18 33.47
N LYS A 217 -0.32 -24.84 33.43
CA LYS A 217 -0.54 -23.99 34.61
C LYS A 217 -2.03 -23.89 34.94
N GLU A 218 -2.31 -23.52 36.18
CA GLU A 218 -3.67 -23.13 36.59
C GLU A 218 -4.12 -21.94 35.77
N VAL A 219 -5.28 -22.08 35.11
CA VAL A 219 -5.92 -21.02 34.33
C VAL A 219 -6.34 -19.91 35.30
N SER A 220 -6.29 -18.65 34.84
CA SER A 220 -6.83 -17.51 35.58
C SER A 220 -8.23 -17.80 36.12
N GLU A 221 -8.48 -17.51 37.40
CA GLU A 221 -9.82 -17.58 38.01
C GLU A 221 -10.76 -16.48 37.48
N ASN A 222 -10.20 -15.41 36.91
CA ASN A 222 -11.00 -14.33 36.33
C ASN A 222 -11.63 -14.81 35.02
N PRO A 223 -12.93 -14.55 34.80
CA PRO A 223 -13.60 -14.89 33.55
C PRO A 223 -13.15 -13.96 32.41
N VAL A 224 -13.09 -14.52 31.19
CA VAL A 224 -12.96 -13.72 29.96
C VAL A 224 -14.27 -12.96 29.71
N ASP A 225 -14.17 -11.70 29.26
CA ASP A 225 -15.35 -10.89 28.88
C ASP A 225 -16.14 -11.58 27.74
N PRO A 226 -17.41 -11.97 27.95
CA PRO A 226 -18.23 -12.58 26.91
C PRO A 226 -18.38 -11.71 25.66
N ASP A 227 -18.44 -10.39 25.81
CA ASP A 227 -18.58 -9.48 24.67
C ASP A 227 -17.28 -9.42 23.85
N TRP A 228 -16.12 -9.58 24.52
CA TRP A 228 -14.84 -9.75 23.82
C TRP A 228 -14.82 -11.05 23.03
N VAL A 229 -15.30 -12.17 23.59
CA VAL A 229 -15.32 -13.47 22.89
C VAL A 229 -16.18 -13.40 21.63
N ILE A 230 -17.36 -12.77 21.71
CA ILE A 230 -18.23 -12.55 20.54
C ILE A 230 -17.49 -11.72 19.49
N HIS A 231 -16.90 -10.59 19.90
CA HIS A 231 -16.15 -9.73 18.99
C HIS A 231 -14.95 -10.43 18.34
N PHE A 232 -14.23 -11.24 19.09
CA PHE A 232 -13.10 -12.03 18.61
C PHE A 232 -13.53 -12.98 17.49
N PHE A 233 -14.60 -13.76 17.69
CA PHE A 233 -15.07 -14.67 16.65
C PHE A 233 -15.69 -13.93 15.46
N ASP A 234 -16.37 -12.81 15.67
CA ASP A 234 -16.83 -11.95 14.57
C ASP A 234 -15.68 -11.45 13.68
N THR A 235 -14.51 -11.27 14.29
CA THR A 235 -13.28 -10.82 13.65
C THR A 235 -12.60 -11.97 12.90
N ALA A 236 -12.44 -13.13 13.55
CA ALA A 236 -11.64 -14.24 13.06
C ALA A 236 -12.38 -15.24 12.13
N GLN A 237 -13.72 -15.34 12.21
CA GLN A 237 -14.52 -16.38 11.52
C GLN A 237 -14.38 -16.41 9.99
N ASP A 238 -13.97 -15.32 9.35
CA ASP A 238 -13.75 -15.25 7.91
C ASP A 238 -12.31 -15.68 7.50
N THR A 239 -11.51 -16.23 8.43
CA THR A 239 -10.11 -16.63 8.21
C THR A 239 -9.97 -18.13 7.97
N SER A 240 -9.72 -18.54 6.72
CA SER A 240 -9.44 -19.96 6.36
C SER A 240 -7.96 -20.27 6.15
N ASN A 241 -7.08 -19.27 6.17
CA ASN A 241 -5.63 -19.49 6.10
C ASN A 241 -5.12 -20.12 7.41
N GLU A 242 -4.42 -21.25 7.31
CA GLU A 242 -3.96 -22.02 8.46
C GLU A 242 -3.01 -21.25 9.40
N GLU A 243 -2.05 -20.50 8.84
CA GLU A 243 -1.09 -19.71 9.64
C GLU A 243 -1.80 -18.61 10.43
N MET A 244 -2.74 -17.91 9.79
CA MET A 244 -3.56 -16.90 10.46
C MET A 244 -4.51 -17.52 11.50
N GLN A 245 -5.07 -18.71 11.24
CA GLN A 245 -5.84 -19.43 12.26
C GLN A 245 -4.99 -19.80 13.48
N TYR A 246 -3.72 -20.18 13.29
CA TYR A 246 -2.79 -20.40 14.39
C TYR A 246 -2.51 -19.11 15.18
N LEU A 247 -2.37 -17.96 14.51
CA LEU A 247 -2.23 -16.67 15.17
C LEU A 247 -3.48 -16.34 16.01
N TRP A 248 -4.68 -16.48 15.43
CA TRP A 248 -5.94 -16.30 16.16
C TRP A 248 -6.05 -17.25 17.35
N ALA A 249 -5.64 -18.50 17.19
CA ALA A 249 -5.60 -19.47 18.27
C ALA A 249 -4.64 -19.06 19.41
N LYS A 250 -3.47 -18.50 19.09
CA LYS A 250 -2.51 -17.99 20.08
C LYS A 250 -3.11 -16.80 20.86
N ILE A 251 -3.78 -15.88 20.17
CA ILE A 251 -4.48 -14.73 20.79
C ILE A 251 -5.58 -15.21 21.74
N LEU A 252 -6.44 -16.14 21.28
CA LEU A 252 -7.51 -16.70 22.11
C LEU A 252 -6.96 -17.39 23.36
N ALA A 253 -5.88 -18.17 23.21
CA ALA A 253 -5.26 -18.85 24.34
C ALA A 253 -4.67 -17.86 25.36
N GLN A 254 -4.01 -16.79 24.91
CA GLN A 254 -3.50 -15.74 25.80
C GLN A 254 -4.61 -14.99 26.53
N GLU A 255 -5.71 -14.67 25.85
CA GLU A 255 -6.84 -14.00 26.52
C GLU A 255 -7.53 -14.89 27.55
N VAL A 256 -7.60 -16.20 27.31
CA VAL A 256 -8.11 -17.17 28.29
C VAL A 256 -7.15 -17.32 29.48
N ASP A 257 -5.84 -17.34 29.24
CA ASP A 257 -4.82 -17.43 30.30
C ASP A 257 -4.75 -16.15 31.14
N LYS A 258 -4.87 -14.98 30.49
CA LYS A 258 -4.80 -13.66 31.10
C LYS A 258 -5.88 -12.74 30.52
N PRO A 259 -7.11 -12.76 31.06
CA PRO A 259 -8.18 -11.88 30.62
C PRO A 259 -7.77 -10.40 30.62
N GLY A 260 -8.12 -9.68 29.56
CA GLY A 260 -7.72 -8.30 29.31
C GLY A 260 -6.35 -8.13 28.66
N SER A 261 -5.75 -9.20 28.15
CA SER A 261 -4.46 -9.18 27.44
C SER A 261 -4.55 -8.61 26.03
N PHE A 262 -5.69 -8.78 25.35
CA PHE A 262 -5.95 -8.23 24.03
C PHE A 262 -7.19 -7.35 24.03
N SER A 263 -7.04 -6.12 23.57
CA SER A 263 -8.16 -5.22 23.33
C SER A 263 -8.87 -5.57 22.02
N ARG A 264 -10.15 -5.17 21.92
CA ARG A 264 -10.90 -5.21 20.64
C ARG A 264 -10.21 -4.39 19.55
N ARG A 265 -9.43 -3.37 19.93
CA ARG A 265 -8.69 -2.56 18.96
C ARG A 265 -7.55 -3.37 18.35
N ALA A 266 -6.77 -4.08 19.15
CA ALA A 266 -5.71 -4.97 18.65
C ALA A 266 -6.24 -6.07 17.73
N THR A 267 -7.35 -6.73 18.10
CA THR A 267 -7.94 -7.76 17.22
C THR A 267 -8.39 -7.20 15.87
N ASN A 268 -8.97 -6.00 15.83
CA ASN A 268 -9.32 -5.35 14.56
C ASN A 268 -8.09 -4.91 13.76
N THR A 269 -7.04 -4.40 14.43
CA THR A 269 -5.78 -4.06 13.77
C THR A 269 -5.17 -5.27 13.09
N ILE A 270 -5.09 -6.42 13.78
CA ILE A 270 -4.58 -7.68 13.19
C ILE A 270 -5.43 -8.12 11.98
N LYS A 271 -6.75 -7.99 12.06
CA LYS A 271 -7.66 -8.35 10.94
C LYS A 271 -7.43 -7.49 9.70
N LEU A 272 -7.06 -6.23 9.87
CA LEU A 272 -6.85 -5.29 8.76
C LEU A 272 -5.42 -5.33 8.22
N MET A 273 -4.48 -5.86 9.01
CA MET A 273 -3.07 -5.90 8.69
C MET A 273 -2.79 -6.78 7.46
N GLY A 274 -2.14 -6.20 6.45
CA GLY A 274 -1.61 -6.93 5.30
C GLY A 274 -0.38 -7.77 5.67
N ALA A 275 -0.03 -8.73 4.81
CA ALA A 275 1.14 -9.59 5.02
C ALA A 275 2.46 -8.79 5.11
N ASP A 276 2.60 -7.73 4.29
CA ASP A 276 3.77 -6.84 4.35
C ASP A 276 3.83 -6.04 5.64
N GLU A 277 2.69 -5.56 6.15
CA GLU A 277 2.61 -4.79 7.40
C GLU A 277 2.97 -5.66 8.61
N ALA A 278 2.47 -6.90 8.64
CA ALA A 278 2.85 -7.88 9.65
C ALA A 278 4.35 -8.20 9.60
N ARG A 279 4.92 -8.27 8.38
CA ARG A 279 6.36 -8.45 8.19
C ARG A 279 7.15 -7.24 8.69
N TYR A 280 6.71 -6.01 8.39
CA TYR A 280 7.35 -4.78 8.88
C TYR A 280 7.36 -4.72 10.41
N PHE A 281 6.22 -5.01 11.03
CA PHE A 281 6.12 -5.04 12.48
C PHE A 281 7.04 -6.11 13.09
N SER A 282 7.10 -7.30 12.49
CA SER A 282 8.00 -8.37 12.94
C SER A 282 9.48 -7.98 12.84
N LEU A 283 9.88 -7.29 11.77
CA LEU A 283 11.25 -6.77 11.62
C LEU A 283 11.58 -5.72 12.68
N LEU A 284 10.64 -4.82 13.01
CA LEU A 284 10.79 -3.88 14.12
C LEU A 284 10.93 -4.61 15.46
N CYS A 285 10.11 -5.63 15.71
CA CYS A 285 10.13 -6.42 16.95
C CYS A 285 11.47 -7.12 17.20
N ASN A 286 12.21 -7.48 16.15
CA ASN A 286 13.55 -8.08 16.24
C ASN A 286 14.61 -7.13 16.81
N CYS A 287 14.27 -5.85 16.93
CA CYS A 287 15.19 -4.76 17.24
C CYS A 287 14.76 -4.00 18.51
N LEU A 288 13.76 -4.51 19.24
CA LEU A 288 13.28 -3.83 20.44
C LEU A 288 14.15 -4.13 21.66
N TRP A 289 14.47 -3.07 22.38
CA TRP A 289 15.03 -3.08 23.73
C TRP A 289 13.90 -2.98 24.75
N GLU A 290 14.08 -3.60 25.90
CA GLU A 290 13.21 -3.43 27.06
C GLU A 290 13.82 -2.39 28.00
N ILE A 291 13.05 -1.38 28.38
CA ILE A 291 13.43 -0.44 29.44
C ILE A 291 12.62 -0.77 30.68
N TYR A 292 13.26 -0.69 31.84
CA TYR A 292 12.59 -0.83 33.13
C TYR A 292 12.46 0.52 33.82
N PRO A 293 11.39 1.29 33.59
CA PRO A 293 11.11 2.48 34.37
C PRO A 293 10.64 2.10 35.78
N GLY A 294 11.55 1.62 36.64
CA GLY A 294 11.27 1.37 38.06
C GLY A 294 10.17 0.32 38.33
N LYS A 295 9.07 0.71 38.97
CA LYS A 295 7.98 -0.18 39.47
C LYS A 295 6.87 -0.47 38.44
N THR A 296 6.97 0.03 37.21
CA THR A 296 5.96 -0.20 36.16
C THR A 296 6.38 -1.31 35.19
N GLN A 297 5.45 -1.73 34.34
CA GLN A 297 5.70 -2.71 33.27
C GLN A 297 6.85 -2.22 32.36
N SER A 298 7.65 -3.14 31.83
CA SER A 298 8.73 -2.80 30.91
C SER A 298 8.16 -2.21 29.62
N ASP A 299 8.75 -1.10 29.17
CA ASP A 299 8.45 -0.51 27.87
C ASP A 299 9.34 -1.14 26.81
N ARG A 300 8.82 -1.35 25.60
CA ARG A 300 9.60 -1.82 24.46
C ARG A 300 9.88 -0.69 23.51
N ILE A 301 11.16 -0.45 23.26
CA ILE A 301 11.63 0.69 22.49
C ILE A 301 12.62 0.28 21.41
N LEU A 302 12.77 1.14 20.42
CA LEU A 302 13.86 1.13 19.45
C LEU A 302 14.59 2.46 19.60
N PHE A 303 15.91 2.40 19.82
CA PHE A 303 16.76 3.59 19.78
C PHE A 303 16.90 4.06 18.34
N MET A 304 16.54 5.33 18.09
CA MET A 304 16.75 5.93 16.79
C MET A 304 18.17 6.45 16.67
N ASN A 305 18.89 5.98 15.66
CA ASN A 305 20.18 6.54 15.29
C ASN A 305 19.98 7.58 14.20
N ILE A 306 19.69 8.80 14.65
CA ILE A 306 19.58 9.97 13.79
C ILE A 306 20.98 10.60 13.65
N ASP A 307 21.43 10.78 12.41
CA ASP A 307 22.69 11.47 12.12
C ASP A 307 22.59 12.97 12.46
N GLU A 308 23.70 13.70 12.36
CA GLU A 308 23.73 15.14 12.64
C GLU A 308 22.78 15.98 11.75
N ASN A 309 22.26 15.39 10.66
CA ASN A 309 21.34 16.04 9.71
C ASN A 309 19.87 15.69 9.96
N GLY A 310 19.55 14.93 11.01
CA GLY A 310 18.15 14.53 11.27
C GLY A 310 17.68 13.32 10.46
N LEU A 311 18.59 12.62 9.77
CA LEU A 311 18.26 11.45 8.96
C LEU A 311 18.57 10.17 9.72
N TYR A 312 17.63 9.23 9.70
CA TYR A 312 17.84 7.89 10.24
C TYR A 312 18.99 7.22 9.46
N SER A 313 19.95 6.61 10.16
CA SER A 313 21.05 5.90 9.51
C SER A 313 20.51 4.73 8.69
N ASP A 314 20.48 4.91 7.36
CA ASP A 314 20.14 3.91 6.33
C ASP A 314 21.17 2.76 6.22
N ALA A 315 22.05 2.57 7.21
CA ALA A 315 22.87 1.36 7.31
C ALA A 315 21.93 0.19 7.61
N THR A 316 21.31 -0.38 6.57
CA THR A 316 20.18 -1.30 6.67
C THR A 316 20.56 -2.59 7.40
N TRP A 317 20.36 -2.61 8.72
CA TRP A 317 20.34 -3.81 9.58
C TRP A 317 19.07 -4.64 9.33
N GLY A 318 18.65 -4.76 8.07
CA GLY A 318 17.45 -5.47 7.64
C GLY A 318 16.12 -4.75 7.90
N PHE A 319 16.13 -3.51 8.39
CA PHE A 319 14.93 -2.68 8.61
C PHE A 319 15.16 -1.26 8.06
N ASP A 320 14.22 -0.79 7.25
CA ASP A 320 14.21 0.54 6.66
C ASP A 320 13.45 1.49 7.60
N GLY A 321 14.06 2.60 8.00
CA GLY A 321 13.47 3.60 8.89
C GLY A 321 12.16 4.20 8.37
N LEU A 322 11.94 4.20 7.04
CA LEU A 322 10.67 4.61 6.43
C LEU A 322 9.49 3.73 6.87
N LEU A 323 9.75 2.48 7.26
CA LEU A 323 8.73 1.57 7.76
C LEU A 323 8.17 2.00 9.12
N VAL A 324 8.93 2.76 9.91
CA VAL A 324 8.45 3.28 11.21
C VAL A 324 7.22 4.16 11.01
N ARG A 325 7.24 5.05 10.01
CA ARG A 325 6.09 5.91 9.69
C ARG A 325 4.86 5.12 9.32
N HIS A 326 5.04 4.05 8.54
CA HIS A 326 3.94 3.14 8.20
C HIS A 326 3.37 2.45 9.44
N LEU A 327 4.23 2.02 10.37
CA LEU A 327 3.80 1.39 11.62
C LEU A 327 3.13 2.39 12.59
N ASP A 328 3.52 3.67 12.53
CA ASP A 328 2.88 4.76 13.28
C ASP A 328 1.48 5.07 12.70
N ASP A 329 1.33 5.12 11.38
CA ASP A 329 0.03 5.26 10.70
C ASP A 329 -0.95 4.11 11.05
N LEU A 330 -0.41 2.90 11.29
CA LEU A 330 -1.17 1.75 11.79
C LEU A 330 -1.47 1.81 13.30
N GLY A 331 -0.92 2.80 14.00
CA GLY A 331 -1.04 3.00 15.44
C GLY A 331 -0.32 1.93 16.26
N LEU A 332 0.71 1.29 15.72
CA LEU A 332 1.49 0.24 16.40
C LEU A 332 2.67 0.80 17.19
N VAL A 333 3.18 1.95 16.78
CA VAL A 333 4.30 2.64 17.43
C VAL A 333 3.97 4.11 17.61
N HIS A 334 4.87 4.85 18.26
CA HIS A 334 4.89 6.32 18.27
C HIS A 334 6.30 6.81 18.55
N GLU A 335 6.63 8.00 18.05
CA GLU A 335 7.89 8.69 18.36
C GLU A 335 7.88 9.21 19.82
N SER A 336 9.04 9.12 20.46
CA SER A 336 9.29 9.58 21.81
C SER A 336 10.77 9.92 21.96
N PHE A 337 11.15 10.54 23.08
CA PHE A 337 12.53 10.67 23.48
C PHE A 337 12.70 10.24 24.95
N VAL A 338 13.95 10.07 25.38
CA VAL A 338 14.33 10.02 26.80
C VAL A 338 15.42 11.04 27.06
N LEU A 339 15.20 11.87 28.07
CA LEU A 339 16.21 12.76 28.61
C LEU A 339 16.94 12.05 29.75
N MET A 340 18.22 11.76 29.54
CA MET A 340 19.07 11.12 30.51
C MET A 340 19.87 12.16 31.28
N GLU A 341 19.76 12.14 32.60
CA GLU A 341 20.49 13.08 33.47
C GLU A 341 21.88 12.54 33.82
N GLU A 342 22.84 13.45 33.93
CA GLU A 342 24.22 13.13 34.31
C GLU A 342 24.26 12.36 35.65
N GLY A 343 24.99 11.25 35.68
CA GLY A 343 25.19 10.44 36.88
C GLY A 343 23.97 9.61 37.33
N LYS A 344 22.83 9.68 36.63
CA LYS A 344 21.74 8.72 36.80
C LYS A 344 22.00 7.46 35.97
N GLU A 345 21.53 6.32 36.47
CA GLU A 345 21.65 5.02 35.81
C GLU A 345 20.28 4.59 35.26
N TYR A 346 20.26 4.13 34.01
CA TYR A 346 19.08 3.69 33.29
C TYR A 346 19.31 2.26 32.81
N HIS A 347 18.49 1.32 33.28
CA HIS A 347 18.62 -0.09 32.92
C HIS A 347 17.81 -0.43 31.67
N VAL A 348 18.48 -1.05 30.70
CA VAL A 348 17.88 -1.55 29.47
C VAL A 348 18.31 -2.99 29.24
N SER A 349 17.47 -3.77 28.57
CA SER A 349 17.75 -5.16 28.21
C SER A 349 17.52 -5.37 26.72
N TYR A 350 18.38 -6.16 26.09
CA TYR A 350 18.21 -6.58 24.72
C TYR A 350 18.23 -8.10 24.64
N PHE A 351 17.05 -8.70 24.43
CA PHE A 351 16.88 -10.15 24.36
C PHE A 351 17.50 -10.90 25.56
N GLY A 352 17.37 -10.33 26.77
CA GLY A 352 17.86 -10.90 28.02
C GLY A 352 19.30 -10.55 28.39
N GLU A 353 20.00 -9.76 27.56
CA GLU A 353 21.27 -9.15 27.94
C GLU A 353 21.02 -7.76 28.54
N ASP A 354 21.42 -7.56 29.79
CA ASP A 354 21.16 -6.32 30.53
C ASP A 354 22.34 -5.35 30.45
N PHE A 355 22.01 -4.06 30.30
CA PHE A 355 22.94 -2.94 30.19
C PHE A 355 22.52 -1.80 31.14
N ALA A 356 23.51 -1.03 31.57
CA ALA A 356 23.31 0.17 32.38
C ALA A 356 23.82 1.38 31.59
N LEU A 357 22.92 2.31 31.29
CA LEU A 357 23.25 3.54 30.60
C LEU A 357 23.37 4.66 31.63
N SER A 358 24.50 5.38 31.63
CA SER A 358 24.72 6.53 32.49
C SER A 358 25.52 7.63 31.79
N PRO A 359 24.91 8.78 31.51
CA PRO A 359 25.61 9.91 30.91
C PRO A 359 26.71 10.42 31.84
N LYS A 360 27.94 10.50 31.30
CA LYS A 360 29.11 10.95 32.06
C LYS A 360 29.40 12.44 31.94
N ASN A 361 28.82 13.14 30.95
CA ASN A 361 29.11 14.54 30.67
C ASN A 361 27.83 15.29 30.24
N GLY A 362 27.09 15.85 31.18
CA GLY A 362 25.85 16.56 30.93
C GLY A 362 24.67 15.65 30.59
N GLU A 363 23.53 16.31 30.32
CA GLU A 363 22.30 15.64 29.90
C GLU A 363 22.43 15.12 28.46
N VAL A 364 21.91 13.92 28.22
CA VAL A 364 21.87 13.31 26.89
C VAL A 364 20.43 12.99 26.55
N GLU A 365 19.95 13.55 25.45
CA GLU A 365 18.67 13.20 24.86
C GLU A 365 18.85 12.10 23.81
N LEU A 366 18.03 11.05 23.89
CA LEU A 366 17.98 9.97 22.92
C LEU A 366 16.58 9.87 22.33
N ASP A 367 16.50 9.92 21.01
CA ASP A 367 15.26 9.70 20.28
C ASP A 367 14.94 8.20 20.20
N LEU A 368 13.65 7.90 20.35
CA LEU A 368 13.13 6.55 20.52
C LEU A 368 11.86 6.35 19.68
N ILE A 369 11.65 5.11 19.26
CA ILE A 369 10.33 4.62 18.88
C ILE A 369 9.82 3.73 20.01
N ARG A 370 8.59 3.96 20.46
CA ARG A 370 7.92 3.14 21.49
C ARG A 370 6.78 2.36 20.88
N LEU A 371 6.55 1.13 21.35
CA LEU A 371 5.30 0.45 21.03
C LEU A 371 4.11 1.25 21.61
N SER A 372 3.05 1.40 20.82
CA SER A 372 1.76 1.84 21.35
C SER A 372 1.16 0.73 22.24
N THR A 373 0.07 1.02 22.95
CA THR A 373 -0.67 -0.03 23.69
C THR A 373 -1.05 -1.19 22.76
N ILE A 374 -1.51 -0.89 21.54
CA ILE A 374 -1.89 -1.90 20.56
C ILE A 374 -0.66 -2.68 20.08
N GLY A 375 0.44 -1.99 19.78
CA GLY A 375 1.69 -2.64 19.38
C GLY A 375 2.22 -3.56 20.47
N ALA A 376 2.14 -3.14 21.74
CA ALA A 376 2.55 -3.96 22.88
C ALA A 376 1.69 -5.22 23.04
N GLU A 377 0.36 -5.12 22.86
CA GLU A 377 -0.54 -6.28 22.85
C GLU A 377 -0.18 -7.24 21.71
N ILE A 378 0.01 -6.73 20.49
CA ILE A 378 0.34 -7.57 19.31
C ILE A 378 1.72 -8.22 19.46
N TYR A 379 2.69 -7.54 20.07
CA TYR A 379 4.02 -8.08 20.32
C TYR A 379 3.99 -9.42 21.09
N GLU A 380 3.04 -9.60 22.03
CA GLU A 380 2.94 -10.83 22.84
C GLU A 380 2.67 -12.10 22.01
N VAL A 381 2.16 -11.95 20.79
CA VAL A 381 1.94 -13.06 19.86
C VAL A 381 3.01 -13.15 18.77
N VAL A 382 3.92 -12.19 18.67
CA VAL A 382 5.11 -12.26 17.83
C VAL A 382 6.17 -13.15 18.49
N ASN A 383 7.00 -13.81 17.68
CA ASN A 383 8.16 -14.57 18.16
C ASN A 383 9.44 -13.89 17.62
N PRO A 384 9.88 -12.79 18.25
CA PRO A 384 10.99 -12.00 17.73
C PRO A 384 12.32 -12.74 17.85
N THR A 385 13.21 -12.49 16.89
CA THR A 385 14.57 -13.00 16.86
C THR A 385 15.56 -11.86 16.95
N ARG A 386 16.58 -12.01 17.78
CA ARG A 386 17.60 -10.97 18.01
C ARG A 386 18.25 -10.51 16.70
N ASN A 387 18.19 -9.21 16.42
CA ASN A 387 18.95 -8.61 15.34
C ASN A 387 20.34 -8.20 15.83
N LEU A 388 21.39 -8.88 15.36
CA LEU A 388 22.78 -8.63 15.79
C LEU A 388 23.40 -7.39 15.15
N GLU A 389 23.05 -7.09 13.89
CA GLU A 389 23.55 -5.92 13.18
C GLU A 389 23.03 -4.64 13.84
N TYR A 390 21.71 -4.60 14.11
CA TYR A 390 21.09 -3.50 14.85
C TYR A 390 21.71 -3.32 16.24
N PHE A 391 21.93 -4.42 16.94
CA PHE A 391 22.54 -4.39 18.27
C PHE A 391 23.92 -3.77 18.25
N GLN A 392 24.80 -4.21 17.35
CA GLN A 392 26.16 -3.66 17.21
C GLN A 392 26.12 -2.17 16.91
N HIS A 393 25.29 -1.75 15.96
CA HIS A 393 25.12 -0.33 15.65
C HIS A 393 24.59 0.50 16.82
N THR A 394 23.66 -0.06 17.60
CA THR A 394 23.11 0.63 18.78
C THR A 394 24.17 0.79 19.87
N ILE A 395 24.99 -0.23 20.11
CA ILE A 395 26.10 -0.16 21.06
C ILE A 395 27.11 0.92 20.65
N GLU A 396 27.55 0.93 19.38
CA GLU A 396 28.46 1.96 18.86
C GLU A 396 27.88 3.37 19.00
N PHE A 397 26.58 3.54 18.72
CA PHE A 397 25.87 4.80 18.89
C PHE A 397 25.85 5.26 20.37
N LEU A 398 25.52 4.37 21.30
CA LEU A 398 25.46 4.68 22.74
C LEU A 398 26.86 4.97 23.33
N GLU A 399 27.90 4.26 22.88
CA GLU A 399 29.29 4.56 23.22
C GLU A 399 29.71 5.94 22.69
N GLY A 400 29.34 6.27 21.45
CA GLY A 400 29.58 7.57 20.84
C GLY A 400 28.90 8.73 21.59
N LYS A 401 27.70 8.49 22.12
CA LYS A 401 26.98 9.42 23.02
C LYS A 401 27.54 9.46 24.45
N LYS A 402 28.54 8.61 24.77
CA LYS A 402 29.18 8.50 26.09
C LYS A 402 28.21 8.19 27.23
N VAL A 403 27.20 7.38 26.93
CA VAL A 403 26.22 6.88 27.91
C VAL A 403 26.44 5.42 28.30
N LEU A 404 27.28 4.68 27.56
CA LEU A 404 27.68 3.31 27.90
C LEU A 404 28.91 3.26 28.86
#